data_AF-X0UWZ4-F1
#
_entry.id   AF-X0UWZ4-F1
#
_cell.length_a   1.000
_cell.length_b   1.000
_cell.length_c   1.000
_cell.angle_alpha   90.00
_cell.angle_beta   90.00
_cell.angle_gamma   90.00
#
_symmetry.space_group_name_H-M   'P 1'
#
loop_
_entity.id
_entity.type
_entity.pdbx_description
1 polymer ?
#
loop_
_entity_poly.entity_id
_entity_poly.type
_entity_poly.pdbx_seq_one_letter_code
_entity_poly.pdbx_strand_id
1 'polypeptide(L)'
;QNDKVSYDDEGGTIIQAEVDGVMRLGVTNKIFRKDPAPYTTVPLVADIDVSDIADRHFPDVTFDAKLAGAIHSVGVHGTVSL
;
A
#
# COMPACT_ATOMS: atom_id res chain seq x y z
N GLN A 1 -14.08 -3.66 13.20
CA GLN A 1 -14.80 -2.37 13.32
C GLN A 1 -13.90 -1.39 12.59
N ASN A 2 -14.37 -0.80 11.49
CA ASN A 2 -13.58 0.19 10.76
C ASN A 2 -13.77 1.50 11.52
N ASP A 3 -12.95 1.70 12.56
CA ASP A 3 -12.83 3.02 13.16
C ASP A 3 -12.48 3.97 12.03
N LYS A 4 -13.27 5.05 11.89
CA LYS A 4 -13.14 5.99 10.77
C LYS A 4 -11.67 6.39 10.66
N VAL A 5 -10.98 5.90 9.64
CA VAL A 5 -9.59 6.28 9.36
C VAL A 5 -9.59 7.79 9.16
N SER A 6 -8.81 8.50 9.97
CA SER A 6 -8.68 9.95 9.90
C SER A 6 -8.06 10.35 8.55
N TYR A 7 -8.40 11.55 8.06
CA TYR A 7 -7.73 12.11 6.89
C TYR A 7 -6.55 12.96 7.37
N ASP A 8 -5.51 12.27 7.85
CA ASP A 8 -4.25 12.83 8.33
C ASP A 8 -3.14 11.77 8.17
N ASP A 9 -1.90 12.11 8.54
CA ASP A 9 -0.76 11.21 8.38
C ASP A 9 -0.89 9.95 9.27
N GLU A 10 -1.63 10.03 10.38
CA GLU A 10 -1.95 8.88 11.22
C GLU A 10 -2.88 7.92 10.47
N GLY A 11 -3.90 8.45 9.80
CA GLY A 11 -4.77 7.67 8.92
C GLY A 11 -4.03 7.06 7.73
N GLY A 12 -3.12 7.82 7.11
CA GLY A 12 -2.22 7.31 6.08
C GLY A 12 -1.35 6.15 6.58
N THR A 13 -0.84 6.26 7.82
CA THR A 13 -0.07 5.19 8.47
C THR A 13 -0.92 3.94 8.71
N ILE A 14 -2.19 4.09 9.11
CA ILE A 14 -3.13 2.98 9.26
C ILE A 14 -3.32 2.27 7.91
N ILE A 15 -3.56 3.03 6.83
CA ILE A 15 -3.69 2.47 5.47
C ILE A 15 -2.43 1.69 5.08
N GLN A 16 -1.25 2.25 5.31
CA GLN A 16 0.02 1.59 5.02
C GLN A 16 0.15 0.26 5.77
N ALA A 17 -0.17 0.25 7.06
CA ALA A 17 -0.06 -0.93 7.91
C ALA A 17 -0.98 -2.08 7.48
N GLU A 18 -2.20 -1.77 7.04
CA GLU A 18 -3.15 -2.74 6.50
C GLU A 18 -2.64 -3.37 5.19
N VAL A 19 -2.16 -2.54 4.25
CA VAL A 19 -1.60 -3.02 2.97
C VAL A 19 -0.34 -3.85 3.21
N ASP A 20 0.57 -3.40 4.08
CA ASP A 20 1.76 -4.16 4.50
C ASP A 20 1.38 -5.50 5.14
N GLY A 21 0.27 -5.55 5.88
CA GLY A 21 -0.30 -6.78 6.43
C GLY A 21 -0.62 -7.81 5.35
N VAL A 22 -1.31 -7.38 4.30
CA VAL A 22 -1.64 -8.22 3.14
C VAL A 22 -0.38 -8.64 2.39
N MET A 23 0.58 -7.73 2.19
CA MET A 23 1.84 -8.06 1.51
C MET A 23 2.64 -9.12 2.27
N ARG A 24 2.74 -9.01 3.61
CA ARG A 24 3.37 -10.06 4.45
C ARG A 24 2.65 -11.40 4.35
N LEU A 25 1.32 -11.40 4.26
CA LEU A 25 0.55 -12.62 4.05
C LEU A 25 0.88 -13.24 2.68
N GLY A 26 1.02 -12.43 1.63
CA GLY A 26 1.47 -12.89 0.32
C GLY A 26 2.88 -13.52 0.33
N VAL A 27 3.82 -12.95 1.09
CA VAL A 27 5.14 -13.55 1.33
C VAL A 27 5.02 -14.89 2.06
N THR A 28 4.19 -14.94 3.12
CA THR A 28 3.95 -16.17 3.92
C THR A 28 3.38 -17.29 3.06
N ASN A 29 2.47 -16.95 2.15
CA ASN A 29 1.85 -17.87 1.20
C ASN A 29 2.73 -18.18 -0.02
N LYS A 30 3.98 -17.71 -0.04
CA LYS A 30 4.95 -17.92 -1.14
C LYS A 30 4.49 -17.36 -2.49
N ILE A 31 3.63 -16.34 -2.48
CA ILE A 31 3.21 -15.60 -3.67
C ILE A 31 4.30 -14.56 -4.01
N PHE A 32 4.78 -13.84 -3.00
CA PHE A 32 5.82 -12.82 -3.14
C PHE A 32 7.16 -13.29 -2.57
N ARG A 33 8.27 -12.77 -3.11
CA ARG A 33 9.60 -12.98 -2.56
C ARG A 33 9.72 -12.33 -1.19
N LYS A 34 10.46 -12.99 -0.30
CA LYS A 34 10.87 -12.41 0.98
C LYS A 34 12.00 -11.39 0.81
N ASP A 35 12.80 -11.52 -0.25
CA ASP A 35 13.93 -10.65 -0.53
C ASP A 35 14.03 -10.32 -2.05
N PRO A 36 13.95 -9.04 -2.44
CA PRO A 36 13.55 -7.91 -1.59
C PRO A 36 12.11 -8.10 -1.10
N ALA A 37 11.85 -7.71 0.15
CA ALA A 37 10.50 -7.74 0.70
C ALA A 37 9.61 -6.72 -0.02
N PRO A 38 8.30 -6.97 -0.14
CA PRO A 38 7.36 -5.96 -0.61
C PRO A 38 7.38 -4.71 0.26
N TYR A 39 7.03 -3.57 -0.31
CA TYR A 39 6.89 -2.33 0.42
C TYR A 39 5.67 -1.54 -0.09
N THR A 40 5.09 -0.76 0.80
CA THR A 40 3.95 0.14 0.53
C THR A 40 4.38 1.57 0.71
N THR A 41 3.93 2.45 -0.19
CA THR A 41 4.11 3.89 -0.10
C THR A 41 2.75 4.56 0.06
N VAL A 42 2.69 5.53 0.97
CA VAL A 42 1.54 6.41 1.19
C VAL A 42 2.06 7.85 1.19
N PRO A 43 1.43 8.79 0.47
CA PRO A 43 1.86 10.18 0.48
C PRO A 43 1.60 10.83 1.85
N LEU A 44 2.41 11.82 2.20
CA LEU A 44 2.08 12.72 3.31
C LEU A 44 0.88 13.57 2.91
N VAL A 45 0.03 13.92 3.87
CA VAL A 45 -1.15 14.77 3.59
C VAL A 45 -0.74 16.14 3.03
N ALA A 46 0.43 16.63 3.41
CA ALA A 46 0.99 17.87 2.89
C ALA A 46 1.35 17.81 1.39
N ASP A 47 1.57 16.60 0.84
CA ASP A 47 1.92 16.37 -0.56
C ASP A 47 0.68 16.04 -1.43
N ILE A 48 -0.51 15.99 -0.83
CA ILE A 48 -1.77 15.71 -1.53
C ILE A 48 -2.38 17.01 -2.08
N ASP A 49 -2.91 16.95 -3.30
CA ASP A 49 -3.59 18.09 -3.93
C ASP A 49 -4.79 18.58 -3.12
N VAL A 50 -4.95 19.90 -3.05
CA VAL A 50 -6.03 20.53 -2.26
C VAL A 50 -7.44 20.10 -2.70
N SER A 51 -7.61 19.73 -3.98
CA SER A 51 -8.86 19.16 -4.50
C SER A 51 -9.14 17.78 -3.91
N ASP A 52 -8.12 16.92 -3.83
CA ASP A 52 -8.26 15.59 -3.25
C ASP A 52 -8.53 15.66 -1.74
N ILE A 53 -7.89 16.60 -1.04
CA ILE A 53 -8.19 16.87 0.39
C ILE A 53 -9.65 17.32 0.56
N ALA A 54 -10.13 18.24 -0.29
CA ALA A 54 -11.49 18.74 -0.24
C ALA A 54 -12.53 17.63 -0.50
N ASP A 55 -12.23 16.74 -1.45
CA ASP A 55 -13.05 15.60 -1.82
C ASP A 55 -12.86 14.39 -0.88
N ARG A 56 -11.93 14.48 0.09
CA ARG A 56 -11.50 13.39 0.98
C ARG A 56 -11.04 12.14 0.20
N HIS A 57 -10.44 12.36 -0.95
CA HIS A 57 -9.78 11.33 -1.73
C HIS A 57 -8.32 11.22 -1.26
N PHE A 58 -7.86 10.05 -0.84
CA PHE A 58 -6.47 9.84 -0.42
C PHE A 58 -5.71 9.13 -1.56
N PRO A 59 -5.03 9.89 -2.45
CA PRO A 59 -4.44 9.33 -3.67
C PRO A 59 -3.13 8.60 -3.40
N ASP A 60 -2.61 7.97 -4.47
CA ASP A 60 -1.22 7.49 -4.59
C ASP A 60 -0.74 6.50 -3.52
N VAL A 61 -1.67 5.79 -2.87
CA VAL A 61 -1.36 4.59 -2.11
C VAL A 61 -0.96 3.47 -3.07
N THR A 62 0.30 3.09 -3.03
CA THR A 62 0.89 2.10 -3.94
C THR A 62 1.67 1.03 -3.20
N PHE A 63 1.76 -0.16 -3.77
CA PHE A 63 2.67 -1.21 -3.30
C PHE A 63 3.49 -1.80 -4.44
N ASP A 64 4.70 -2.25 -4.11
CA ASP A 64 5.59 -2.97 -5.02
C ASP A 64 5.97 -4.31 -4.38
N ALA A 65 5.82 -5.38 -5.17
CA ALA A 65 6.19 -6.73 -4.76
C ALA A 65 6.79 -7.52 -5.93
N LYS A 66 7.73 -8.41 -5.64
CA LYS A 66 8.28 -9.36 -6.63
C LYS A 66 7.66 -10.74 -6.46
N LEU A 67 7.19 -11.34 -7.54
CA LEU A 67 6.62 -12.70 -7.52
C LEU A 67 7.68 -13.74 -7.14
N ALA A 68 7.34 -14.68 -6.27
CA ALA A 68 8.15 -15.86 -5.99
C ALA A 68 7.93 -16.92 -7.09
N GLY A 69 9.00 -17.44 -7.69
CA GLY A 69 8.90 -18.47 -8.73
C GLY A 69 10.12 -18.60 -9.63
N ALA A 70 10.03 -19.50 -10.61
CA ALA A 70 11.08 -19.79 -11.61
C ALA A 70 11.17 -18.74 -12.74
N ILE A 71 10.26 -17.78 -12.79
CA ILE A 71 10.41 -16.60 -13.64
C ILE A 71 11.50 -15.72 -13.00
N HIS A 72 12.52 -15.36 -13.79
CA HIS A 72 13.71 -14.64 -13.31
C HIS A 72 13.36 -13.44 -12.40
N SER A 73 12.29 -12.70 -12.75
CA SER A 73 11.57 -11.77 -11.88
C SER A 73 10.26 -11.30 -12.55
N VAL A 74 9.22 -11.03 -11.77
CA VAL A 74 8.02 -10.25 -12.19
C VAL A 74 7.76 -9.20 -11.11
N GLY A 75 7.66 -7.93 -11.51
CA GLY A 75 7.22 -6.85 -10.64
C GLY A 75 5.69 -6.71 -10.69
N VAL A 76 5.06 -6.62 -9.53
CA VAL A 76 3.61 -6.41 -9.40
C VAL A 76 3.41 -5.04 -8.74
N HIS A 77 2.67 -4.19 -9.43
CA HIS A 77 2.20 -2.91 -8.92
C HIS A 77 0.68 -2.96 -8.81
N GLY A 78 0.14 -2.51 -7.68
CA GLY A 78 -1.29 -2.37 -7.51
C GLY A 78 -1.65 -1.02 -6.93
N THR A 79 -2.75 -0.47 -7.43
CA THR A 79 -3.41 0.72 -6.91
C THR A 79 -4.71 0.27 -6.26
N VAL A 80 -4.96 0.73 -5.04
CA VAL A 80 -6.20 0.47 -4.32
C VAL A 80 -7.09 1.70 -4.43
N SER A 81 -8.26 1.56 -5.04
CA SER A 81 -9.30 2.59 -5.13
C SER A 81 -10.63 2.02 -4.62
N LEU A 82 -11.50 2.86 -4.05
CA LEU A 82 -12.89 2.49 -3.74
C LEU A 82 -13.79 2.68 -4.95
#